data_AF-A0A7C9DIK5-F1
#
_entry.id   AF-A0A7C9DIK5-F1
#
_cell.length_a   1.000
_cell.length_b   1.000
_cell.length_c   1.000
_cell.angle_alpha   90.00
_cell.angle_beta   90.00
_cell.angle_gamma   90.00
#
_symmetry.space_group_name_H-M   'P 1'
#
loop_
_entity.id
_entity.type
_entity.pdbx_description
1 polymer ?
#
loop_
_entity_poly.entity_id
_entity_poly.type
_entity_poly.pdbx_seq_one_letter_code
_entity_poly.pdbx_strand_id
1 'polypeptide(L)'
;MAPKQHIPLLIFSHLFLSLPQPPRGSCATPITSPQQEYEKWVMWNLQNHQWRKMNHNLRHVDDHTSNSKAVLVPGSVTSNGRVLDVKLEKAERNKTKIVVDQNGNGDYKTIAVAIDSIPLHNSRRIILEIKPGVYREKIHIPRTKGFITMVGDSANPPTITGNATASVTGGSGTPLRTFQTATVAVDADYFVALNIIFENTATHEVGRMGEQAVALRISGTKAAFYNCSFYGFQDTLYDHKGLHYFHNCFIQGSVDFIFGHARSFYENCTLNSIARKVASVTAQKRTNSSLSSGFSFKGCRVTGSGLVYLGRAWGDYSRVVFSFTFMDNLVLPQGWSNWGIPKRNLSVYYGEYKCSGPGSNMTGRVPWARALTDQEAEPFIGPYFVESDTWLISPST
;
A
#
# COMPACT_ATOMS: atom_id res chain seq x y z
N MET A 1 55.68 63.98 61.81
CA MET A 1 55.50 63.08 62.97
C MET A 1 54.36 62.12 62.65
N ALA A 2 54.62 60.81 62.68
CA ALA A 2 53.59 59.75 62.68
C ALA A 2 52.70 59.87 63.96
N PRO A 3 51.48 59.27 64.09
CA PRO A 3 51.16 57.89 63.68
C PRO A 3 49.69 57.50 63.28
N LYS A 4 49.63 56.36 62.57
CA LYS A 4 48.74 55.17 62.63
C LYS A 4 47.18 55.25 62.67
N GLN A 5 46.62 54.61 61.63
CA GLN A 5 45.59 53.53 61.58
C GLN A 5 44.19 53.72 62.21
N HIS A 6 43.16 53.73 61.35
CA HIS A 6 42.19 52.63 61.14
C HIS A 6 41.12 53.07 60.12
N ILE A 7 40.73 52.18 59.19
CA ILE A 7 39.59 52.35 58.27
C ILE A 7 38.79 51.04 58.26
N PRO A 8 37.45 51.11 58.31
CA PRO A 8 36.61 50.11 57.67
C PRO A 8 35.73 50.70 56.55
N LEU A 9 35.54 49.84 55.54
CA LEU A 9 34.49 49.72 54.52
C LEU A 9 33.49 50.87 54.32
N LEU A 10 33.35 51.29 53.05
CA LEU A 10 32.12 51.06 52.26
C LEU A 10 32.39 51.33 50.77
N ILE A 11 31.96 50.38 49.95
CA ILE A 11 32.18 50.28 48.50
C ILE A 11 31.09 51.09 47.79
N PHE A 12 31.50 51.95 46.84
CA PHE A 12 30.62 52.52 45.83
C PHE A 12 31.06 52.08 44.42
N SER A 13 30.04 51.73 43.65
CA SER A 13 29.95 51.43 42.22
C SER A 13 31.04 51.95 41.28
N HIS A 14 31.41 51.13 40.28
CA HIS A 14 31.22 51.50 38.87
C HIS A 14 31.15 50.26 37.96
N LEU A 15 30.09 50.24 37.13
CA LEU A 15 29.85 49.31 36.03
C LEU A 15 30.90 49.52 34.93
N PHE A 16 31.53 48.43 34.47
CA PHE A 16 32.01 48.31 33.10
C PHE A 16 31.17 47.24 32.39
N LEU A 17 30.63 47.59 31.23
CA LEU A 17 29.91 46.68 30.34
C LEU A 17 30.84 45.56 29.84
N SER A 18 30.46 44.31 30.06
CA SER A 18 30.96 43.14 29.34
C SER A 18 29.79 42.42 28.67
N LEU A 19 29.94 42.15 27.37
CA LEU A 19 28.97 41.46 26.51
C LEU A 19 28.77 40.01 27.01
N PRO A 20 27.53 39.46 27.04
CA PRO A 20 27.31 38.07 27.41
C PRO A 20 27.64 37.13 26.25
N GLN A 21 28.47 36.11 26.52
CA GLN A 21 28.55 34.91 25.69
C GLN A 21 27.24 34.10 25.79
N PRO A 22 26.80 33.41 24.73
CA PRO A 22 25.59 32.59 24.77
C PRO A 22 25.81 31.35 25.65
N PRO A 23 24.79 30.91 26.41
CA PRO A 23 24.93 29.74 27.26
C PRO A 23 25.07 28.47 26.40
N ARG A 24 26.01 27.59 26.78
CA ARG A 24 26.04 26.21 26.32
C ARG A 24 24.80 25.48 26.86
N GLY A 25 23.72 25.55 26.10
CA GLY A 25 22.57 24.67 26.28
C GLY A 25 22.95 23.26 25.87
N SER A 26 22.88 22.34 26.84
CA SER A 26 22.79 20.90 26.58
C SER A 26 21.68 20.65 25.56
N CYS A 27 22.04 20.19 24.36
CA CYS A 27 21.08 19.76 23.35
C CYS A 27 20.60 18.35 23.72
N ALA A 28 19.78 18.27 24.77
CA ALA A 28 18.92 17.11 24.96
C ALA A 28 17.68 17.34 24.09
N THR A 29 17.66 16.73 22.91
CA THR A 29 16.41 16.54 22.18
C THR A 29 15.41 15.86 23.12
N PRO A 30 14.20 16.39 23.35
CA PRO A 30 13.24 15.68 24.17
C PRO A 30 12.92 14.36 23.47
N ILE A 31 13.25 13.25 24.12
CA ILE A 31 12.75 11.94 23.73
C ILE A 31 11.23 12.02 23.94
N THR A 32 10.48 12.27 22.88
CA THR A 32 9.02 12.27 22.92
C THR A 32 8.56 10.88 23.31
N SER A 33 7.69 10.77 24.31
CA SER A 33 7.20 9.46 24.74
C SER A 33 6.38 8.83 23.60
N PRO A 34 6.38 7.48 23.46
CA PRO A 34 5.58 6.80 22.44
C PRO A 34 4.09 7.21 22.45
N GLN A 35 3.56 7.59 23.62
CA GLN A 35 2.21 8.09 23.80
C GLN A 35 1.99 9.47 23.12
N GLN A 36 2.92 10.41 23.27
CA GLN A 36 2.82 11.74 22.64
C GLN A 36 2.97 11.66 21.12
N GLU A 37 3.81 10.75 20.63
CA GLU A 37 3.93 10.51 19.19
C GLU A 37 2.70 9.85 18.60
N TYR A 38 2.10 8.90 19.33
CA TYR A 38 0.81 8.32 19.01
C TYR A 38 -0.27 9.40 18.90
N GLU A 39 -0.37 10.31 19.86
CA GLU A 39 -1.36 11.40 19.85
C GLU A 39 -1.16 12.34 18.65
N LYS A 40 0.09 12.72 18.35
CA LYS A 40 0.41 13.52 17.15
C LYS A 40 -0.02 12.81 15.87
N TRP A 41 0.25 11.52 15.76
CA TRP A 41 -0.17 10.69 14.63
C TRP A 41 -1.70 10.59 14.52
N VAL A 42 -2.42 10.40 15.65
CA VAL A 42 -3.89 10.36 15.69
C VAL A 42 -4.47 11.68 15.17
N MET A 43 -3.96 12.80 15.64
CA MET A 43 -4.43 14.13 15.23
C MET A 43 -4.24 14.37 13.73
N TRP A 44 -3.09 13.99 13.18
CA TRP A 44 -2.82 14.10 11.76
C TRP A 44 -3.78 13.23 10.91
N ASN A 45 -4.11 12.02 11.36
CA ASN A 45 -5.05 11.14 10.64
C ASN A 45 -6.46 11.69 10.56
N LEU A 46 -6.90 12.33 11.64
CA LEU A 46 -8.18 13.02 11.68
C LEU A 46 -8.19 14.18 10.67
N GLN A 47 -7.12 14.98 10.63
CA GLN A 47 -7.00 16.11 9.69
C GLN A 47 -6.98 15.66 8.23
N ASN A 48 -6.17 14.64 7.89
CA ASN A 48 -6.12 14.09 6.54
C ASN A 48 -7.47 13.53 6.07
N HIS A 49 -8.25 12.92 6.98
CA HIS A 49 -9.59 12.46 6.66
C HIS A 49 -10.53 13.62 6.32
N GLN A 50 -10.53 14.66 7.14
CA GLN A 50 -11.35 15.85 6.93
C GLN A 50 -11.03 16.51 5.58
N TRP A 51 -9.74 16.66 5.26
CA TRP A 51 -9.29 17.19 3.98
C TRP A 51 -9.74 16.33 2.78
N ARG A 52 -9.64 15.00 2.88
CA ARG A 52 -10.11 14.07 1.82
C ARG A 52 -11.63 14.11 1.64
N LYS A 53 -12.40 14.32 2.71
CA LYS A 53 -13.88 14.45 2.66
C LYS A 53 -14.31 15.73 1.94
N MET A 54 -13.64 16.86 2.20
CA MET A 54 -13.92 18.15 1.53
C MET A 54 -13.64 18.10 0.02
N ASN A 55 -12.64 17.33 -0.41
CA ASN A 55 -12.23 17.25 -1.82
C ASN A 55 -12.93 16.17 -2.66
N HIS A 56 -13.85 15.38 -2.07
CA HIS A 56 -14.62 14.33 -2.75
C HIS A 56 -15.94 14.85 -3.37
N ASN A 57 -16.39 16.06 -3.05
CA ASN A 57 -17.67 16.62 -3.51
C ASN A 57 -17.66 17.19 -4.94
N LEU A 58 -16.66 16.88 -5.78
CA LEU A 58 -16.50 17.48 -7.11
C LEU A 58 -16.65 16.50 -8.30
N ARG A 59 -17.05 15.24 -8.11
CA ARG A 59 -17.25 14.31 -9.25
C ARG A 59 -18.36 13.28 -9.00
N HIS A 60 -19.58 13.57 -9.45
CA HIS A 60 -20.63 12.56 -9.71
C HIS A 60 -21.61 13.06 -10.79
N VAL A 61 -21.38 12.62 -12.03
CA VAL A 61 -22.25 12.62 -13.24
C VAL A 61 -21.60 11.49 -14.09
N ASP A 62 -22.16 10.34 -14.48
CA ASP A 62 -23.52 9.86 -14.81
C ASP A 62 -23.67 8.36 -14.41
N ASP A 63 -24.90 7.88 -14.30
CA ASP A 63 -25.23 6.44 -14.38
C ASP A 63 -26.44 6.26 -15.32
N HIS A 64 -26.28 5.44 -16.36
CA HIS A 64 -27.36 4.99 -17.23
C HIS A 64 -27.46 3.47 -17.19
N THR A 65 -28.67 3.03 -16.86
CA THR A 65 -29.15 1.66 -16.81
C THR A 65 -29.31 1.05 -18.20
N SER A 66 -28.93 -0.22 -18.36
CA SER A 66 -29.70 -1.15 -19.21
C SER A 66 -29.49 -2.61 -18.82
N ASN A 67 -30.63 -3.27 -18.66
CA ASN A 67 -30.86 -4.68 -18.38
C ASN A 67 -30.35 -5.59 -19.52
N SER A 68 -29.67 -6.69 -19.21
CA SER A 68 -29.60 -7.84 -20.12
C SER A 68 -29.50 -9.16 -19.35
N LYS A 69 -30.47 -10.05 -19.60
CA LYS A 69 -30.57 -11.42 -19.09
C LYS A 69 -29.33 -12.24 -19.48
N ALA A 70 -28.72 -12.90 -18.50
CA ALA A 70 -27.61 -13.80 -18.72
C ALA A 70 -28.09 -15.13 -19.34
N VAL A 71 -27.60 -15.43 -20.55
CA VAL A 71 -27.68 -16.76 -21.15
C VAL A 71 -26.46 -17.54 -20.65
N LEU A 72 -26.69 -18.65 -19.97
CA LEU A 72 -25.65 -19.57 -19.53
C LEU A 72 -25.11 -20.33 -20.74
N VAL A 73 -23.87 -20.04 -21.12
CA VAL A 73 -23.10 -20.85 -22.09
C VAL A 73 -22.18 -21.78 -21.28
N PRO A 74 -22.08 -23.08 -21.61
CA PRO A 74 -21.26 -24.02 -20.83
C PRO A 74 -19.77 -23.65 -20.94
N GLY A 75 -19.11 -23.40 -19.81
CA GLY A 75 -17.66 -23.21 -19.74
C GLY A 75 -16.92 -24.54 -19.89
N SER A 76 -15.72 -24.51 -20.46
CA SER A 76 -14.87 -25.70 -20.60
C SER A 76 -14.35 -26.13 -19.23
N VAL A 77 -14.50 -27.40 -18.90
CA VAL A 77 -14.00 -28.00 -17.66
C VAL A 77 -12.50 -28.27 -17.83
N THR A 78 -11.66 -27.60 -17.03
CA THR A 78 -10.23 -27.96 -16.94
C THR A 78 -10.07 -29.34 -16.30
N SER A 79 -8.92 -30.00 -16.47
CA SER A 79 -8.62 -31.36 -15.96
C SER A 79 -8.91 -31.59 -14.46
N ASN A 80 -9.14 -30.51 -13.70
CA ASN A 80 -9.42 -30.52 -12.26
C ASN A 80 -10.87 -30.14 -11.91
N GLY A 81 -11.82 -30.17 -12.86
CA GLY A 81 -13.23 -29.86 -12.59
C GLY A 81 -13.57 -28.37 -12.43
N ARG A 82 -12.62 -27.45 -12.65
CA ARG A 82 -12.82 -26.00 -12.49
C ARG A 82 -13.43 -25.37 -13.74
N VAL A 83 -14.42 -24.49 -13.54
CA VAL A 83 -15.03 -23.65 -14.58
C VAL A 83 -14.30 -22.30 -14.60
N LEU A 84 -13.37 -22.16 -15.55
CA LEU A 84 -12.63 -20.92 -15.77
C LEU A 84 -13.51 -19.90 -16.51
N ASP A 85 -13.29 -18.60 -16.27
CA ASP A 85 -13.91 -17.55 -17.09
C ASP A 85 -13.60 -17.75 -18.58
N VAL A 86 -14.65 -17.83 -19.40
CA VAL A 86 -14.55 -18.10 -20.85
C VAL A 86 -13.66 -17.07 -21.57
N LYS A 87 -13.67 -15.81 -21.15
CA LYS A 87 -12.82 -14.77 -21.75
C LYS A 87 -11.35 -15.05 -21.48
N LEU A 88 -11.04 -15.46 -20.25
CA LEU A 88 -9.69 -15.83 -19.86
C LEU A 88 -9.24 -17.10 -20.60
N GLU A 89 -10.08 -18.14 -20.64
CA GLU A 89 -9.77 -19.36 -21.39
C GLU A 89 -9.42 -19.05 -22.86
N LYS A 90 -10.24 -18.22 -23.52
CA LYS A 90 -9.98 -17.80 -24.90
C LYS A 90 -8.67 -17.02 -25.03
N ALA A 91 -8.38 -16.12 -24.08
CA ALA A 91 -7.17 -15.31 -24.11
C ALA A 91 -5.90 -16.16 -23.97
N GLU A 92 -5.94 -17.24 -23.19
CA GLU A 92 -4.79 -18.12 -22.94
C GLU A 92 -4.45 -19.05 -24.11
N ARG A 93 -5.37 -19.31 -25.06
CA ARG A 93 -5.14 -20.24 -26.18
C ARG A 93 -4.06 -19.76 -27.16
N ASN A 94 -3.96 -18.45 -27.38
CA ASN A 94 -3.07 -17.86 -28.39
C ASN A 94 -2.20 -16.75 -27.79
N LYS A 95 -1.29 -17.14 -26.90
CA LYS A 95 -0.37 -16.20 -26.22
C LYS A 95 0.57 -15.55 -27.24
N THR A 96 0.81 -14.26 -27.08
CA THR A 96 1.82 -13.52 -27.85
C THR A 96 2.87 -12.98 -26.89
N LYS A 97 4.13 -12.95 -27.32
CA LYS A 97 5.25 -12.45 -26.53
C LYS A 97 5.80 -11.17 -27.17
N ILE A 98 6.15 -10.20 -26.33
CA ILE A 98 6.83 -8.95 -26.69
C ILE A 98 8.01 -8.80 -25.73
N VAL A 99 9.21 -8.51 -26.24
CA VAL A 99 10.42 -8.32 -25.46
C VAL A 99 10.74 -6.83 -25.35
N VAL A 100 10.97 -6.35 -24.13
CA VAL A 100 11.41 -4.99 -23.85
C VAL A 100 12.84 -5.01 -23.33
N ASP A 101 13.78 -4.37 -24.02
CA ASP A 101 15.19 -4.27 -23.64
C ASP A 101 15.72 -2.85 -23.90
N GLN A 102 16.14 -2.15 -22.84
CA GLN A 102 16.69 -0.79 -22.95
C GLN A 102 17.93 -0.71 -23.86
N ASN A 103 18.66 -1.83 -24.02
CA ASN A 103 19.83 -1.93 -24.89
C ASN A 103 19.47 -2.09 -26.37
N GLY A 104 18.20 -2.33 -26.69
CA GLY A 104 17.71 -2.44 -28.07
C GLY A 104 17.79 -3.84 -28.68
N ASN A 105 18.01 -4.90 -27.89
CA ASN A 105 17.99 -6.29 -28.39
C ASN A 105 16.59 -6.94 -28.30
N GLY A 106 15.57 -6.19 -27.90
CA GLY A 106 14.17 -6.61 -27.86
C GLY A 106 13.32 -5.92 -28.93
N ASP A 107 12.02 -6.21 -28.94
CA ASP A 107 11.04 -5.58 -29.84
C ASP A 107 10.89 -4.07 -29.57
N TYR A 108 11.02 -3.68 -28.30
CA TYR A 108 10.92 -2.28 -27.86
C TYR A 108 11.99 -1.91 -26.82
N LYS A 109 12.39 -0.64 -26.77
CA LYS A 109 13.31 -0.13 -25.74
C LYS A 109 12.64 0.27 -24.43
N THR A 110 11.35 0.57 -24.47
CA THR A 110 10.58 1.12 -23.34
C THR A 110 9.28 0.36 -23.15
N ILE A 111 8.83 0.26 -21.90
CA ILE A 111 7.62 -0.46 -21.53
C ILE A 111 6.37 0.26 -22.06
N ALA A 112 6.33 1.59 -22.01
CA ALA A 112 5.20 2.37 -22.50
C ALA A 112 4.91 2.11 -23.98
N VAL A 113 5.94 2.18 -24.85
CA VAL A 113 5.78 1.91 -26.29
C VAL A 113 5.34 0.46 -26.56
N ALA A 114 5.87 -0.50 -25.81
CA ALA A 114 5.44 -1.89 -25.92
C ALA A 114 3.94 -2.05 -25.57
N ILE A 115 3.47 -1.40 -24.51
CA ILE A 115 2.05 -1.36 -24.16
C ILE A 115 1.25 -0.68 -25.28
N ASP A 116 1.71 0.46 -25.79
CA ASP A 116 1.04 1.23 -26.85
C ASP A 116 0.81 0.43 -28.13
N SER A 117 1.76 -0.44 -28.48
CA SER A 117 1.65 -1.35 -29.64
C SER A 117 0.51 -2.37 -29.55
N ILE A 118 0.02 -2.67 -28.34
CA ILE A 118 -1.06 -3.63 -28.14
C ILE A 118 -2.39 -2.99 -28.59
N PRO A 119 -3.17 -3.65 -29.47
CA PRO A 119 -4.46 -3.14 -29.89
C PRO A 119 -5.41 -2.89 -28.73
N LEU A 120 -6.26 -1.87 -28.86
CA LEU A 120 -7.39 -1.67 -27.95
C LEU A 120 -8.35 -2.86 -28.03
N HIS A 121 -9.06 -3.13 -26.93
CA HIS A 121 -9.95 -4.28 -26.76
C HIS A 121 -9.23 -5.63 -26.94
N ASN A 122 -8.00 -5.71 -26.43
CA ASN A 122 -7.20 -6.92 -26.50
C ASN A 122 -7.95 -8.11 -25.86
N SER A 123 -7.95 -9.24 -26.57
CA SER A 123 -8.64 -10.47 -26.17
C SER A 123 -7.69 -11.68 -26.12
N ARG A 124 -6.37 -11.43 -26.21
CA ARG A 124 -5.32 -12.46 -26.19
C ARG A 124 -4.36 -12.19 -25.04
N ARG A 125 -3.79 -13.23 -24.43
CA ARG A 125 -2.70 -13.07 -23.46
C ARG A 125 -1.47 -12.49 -24.15
N ILE A 126 -1.07 -11.27 -23.76
CA ILE A 126 0.19 -10.66 -24.22
C ILE A 126 1.20 -10.69 -23.07
N ILE A 127 2.32 -11.36 -23.29
CA ILE A 127 3.43 -11.51 -22.34
C ILE A 127 4.50 -10.48 -22.72
N LEU A 128 4.65 -9.44 -21.90
CA LEU A 128 5.75 -8.48 -21.97
C LEU A 128 6.89 -9.04 -21.13
N GLU A 129 7.89 -9.62 -21.79
CA GLU A 129 9.15 -9.97 -21.15
C GLU A 129 10.03 -8.72 -21.06
N ILE A 130 10.27 -8.26 -19.83
CA ILE A 130 11.02 -7.05 -19.56
C ILE A 130 12.41 -7.47 -19.08
N LYS A 131 13.44 -7.14 -19.87
CA LYS A 131 14.83 -7.47 -19.54
C LYS A 131 15.31 -6.68 -18.32
N PRO A 132 16.35 -7.16 -17.61
CA PRO A 132 16.90 -6.45 -16.46
C PRO A 132 17.28 -5.01 -16.80
N GLY A 133 16.96 -4.09 -15.90
CA GLY A 133 17.20 -2.66 -16.10
C GLY A 133 16.39 -1.78 -15.15
N VAL A 134 16.68 -0.48 -15.19
CA VAL A 134 15.93 0.55 -14.44
C VAL A 134 15.13 1.38 -15.44
N TYR A 135 13.83 1.13 -15.47
CA TYR A 135 12.87 1.77 -16.34
C TYR A 135 12.25 2.96 -15.62
N ARG A 136 12.76 4.16 -15.92
CA ARG A 136 12.24 5.44 -15.39
C ARG A 136 11.05 5.90 -16.21
N GLU A 137 9.94 5.17 -16.09
CA GLU A 137 8.74 5.38 -16.90
C GLU A 137 7.50 5.49 -16.00
N LYS A 138 6.55 6.35 -16.41
CA LYS A 138 5.20 6.37 -15.84
C LYS A 138 4.29 5.54 -16.73
N ILE A 139 3.82 4.41 -16.21
CA ILE A 139 3.09 3.42 -16.99
C ILE A 139 1.60 3.48 -16.68
N HIS A 140 0.77 3.48 -17.72
CA HIS A 140 -0.67 3.31 -17.62
C HIS A 140 -1.16 2.20 -18.55
N ILE A 141 -1.78 1.18 -17.98
CA ILE A 141 -2.45 0.11 -18.75
C ILE A 141 -3.96 0.37 -18.67
N PRO A 142 -4.59 0.87 -19.76
CA PRO A 142 -5.99 1.22 -19.75
C PRO A 142 -6.90 -0.02 -19.71
N ARG A 143 -8.15 0.15 -19.28
CA ARG A 143 -9.18 -0.93 -19.21
C ARG A 143 -9.32 -1.74 -20.49
N THR A 144 -9.09 -1.11 -21.64
CA THR A 144 -9.21 -1.70 -22.97
C THR A 144 -8.07 -2.66 -23.31
N LYS A 145 -7.01 -2.74 -22.51
CA LYS A 145 -5.84 -3.60 -22.73
C LYS A 145 -5.77 -4.74 -21.70
N GLY A 146 -6.86 -5.48 -21.55
CA GLY A 146 -6.93 -6.68 -20.69
C GLY A 146 -5.92 -7.76 -21.08
N PHE A 147 -5.72 -8.75 -20.20
CA PHE A 147 -4.88 -9.93 -20.43
C PHE A 147 -3.39 -9.64 -20.70
N ILE A 148 -2.84 -8.60 -20.10
CA ILE A 148 -1.40 -8.31 -20.14
C ILE A 148 -0.70 -9.03 -18.99
N THR A 149 0.42 -9.68 -19.30
CA THR A 149 1.36 -10.23 -18.32
C THR A 149 2.69 -9.50 -18.45
N MET A 150 3.21 -8.95 -17.36
CA MET A 150 4.60 -8.48 -17.27
C MET A 150 5.44 -9.56 -16.59
N VAL A 151 6.54 -9.97 -17.21
CA VAL A 151 7.47 -10.96 -16.65
C VAL A 151 8.89 -10.41 -16.70
N GLY A 152 9.54 -10.40 -15.54
CA GLY A 152 10.95 -10.08 -15.40
C GLY A 152 11.79 -11.34 -15.14
N ASP A 153 13.10 -11.15 -15.24
CA ASP A 153 14.08 -12.15 -14.81
C ASP A 153 14.00 -12.34 -13.28
N SER A 154 13.95 -13.59 -12.80
CA SER A 154 13.83 -13.87 -11.37
C SER A 154 15.11 -13.61 -10.57
N ALA A 155 16.28 -13.72 -11.20
CA ALA A 155 17.58 -13.47 -10.59
C ALA A 155 17.94 -11.99 -10.64
N ASN A 156 17.48 -11.27 -11.66
CA ASN A 156 17.68 -9.83 -11.80
C ASN A 156 16.39 -9.09 -12.27
N PRO A 157 15.40 -8.94 -11.39
CA PRO A 157 14.13 -8.29 -11.71
C PRO A 157 14.31 -6.86 -12.25
N PRO A 158 13.63 -6.47 -13.35
CA PRO A 158 13.59 -5.09 -13.78
C PRO A 158 12.86 -4.21 -12.76
N THR A 159 13.34 -2.98 -12.62
CA THR A 159 12.75 -1.95 -11.75
C THR A 159 12.03 -0.90 -12.56
N ILE A 160 10.74 -0.72 -12.34
CA ILE A 160 9.94 0.38 -12.90
C ILE A 160 9.80 1.44 -11.81
N THR A 161 10.38 2.62 -12.02
CA THR A 161 10.58 3.63 -10.97
C THR A 161 10.07 5.01 -11.34
N GLY A 162 9.51 5.70 -10.35
CA GLY A 162 9.01 7.07 -10.42
C GLY A 162 9.19 7.81 -9.09
N ASN A 163 8.70 9.04 -9.00
CA ASN A 163 8.84 9.89 -7.81
C ASN A 163 7.68 10.91 -7.64
N ALA A 164 6.54 10.68 -8.28
CA ALA A 164 5.43 11.63 -8.24
C ALA A 164 4.74 11.59 -6.86
N THR A 165 4.45 12.77 -6.29
CA THR A 165 3.66 12.92 -5.06
C THR A 165 2.32 13.62 -5.32
N ALA A 166 1.39 13.51 -4.38
CA ALA A 166 0.04 14.04 -4.53
C ALA A 166 -0.01 15.58 -4.63
N SER A 167 1.00 16.27 -4.08
CA SER A 167 1.15 17.73 -4.11
C SER A 167 1.79 18.26 -5.39
N VAL A 168 2.48 17.42 -6.18
CA VAL A 168 3.03 17.84 -7.47
C VAL A 168 1.90 18.35 -8.34
N THR A 169 2.03 19.60 -8.78
CA THR A 169 1.15 20.24 -9.76
C THR A 169 1.70 19.99 -11.16
N GLY A 170 0.88 19.41 -12.04
CA GLY A 170 1.21 19.33 -13.46
C GLY A 170 1.08 20.70 -14.15
N GLY A 171 1.28 20.75 -15.47
CA GLY A 171 1.16 21.99 -16.27
C GLY A 171 -0.22 22.66 -16.20
N SER A 172 -1.25 21.97 -15.71
CA SER A 172 -2.60 22.50 -15.47
C SER A 172 -2.75 23.29 -14.15
N GLY A 173 -1.70 23.39 -13.32
CA GLY A 173 -1.75 24.05 -12.02
C GLY A 173 -2.55 23.31 -10.94
N THR A 174 -3.15 22.15 -11.26
CA THR A 174 -3.91 21.33 -10.30
C THR A 174 -3.02 20.22 -9.71
N PRO A 175 -3.03 19.98 -8.39
CA PRO A 175 -2.30 18.87 -7.79
C PRO A 175 -2.77 17.51 -8.34
N LEU A 176 -1.83 16.59 -8.61
CA LEU A 176 -2.10 15.25 -9.13
C LEU A 176 -3.12 14.47 -8.27
N ARG A 177 -3.08 14.66 -6.95
CA ARG A 177 -3.76 13.82 -5.93
C ARG A 177 -3.26 12.37 -5.96
N THR A 178 -3.42 11.64 -4.85
CA THR A 178 -2.86 10.28 -4.65
C THR A 178 -3.10 9.34 -5.84
N PHE A 179 -4.31 9.31 -6.41
CA PHE A 179 -4.68 8.41 -7.50
C PHE A 179 -3.76 8.52 -8.73
N GLN A 180 -3.29 9.73 -9.05
CA GLN A 180 -2.48 9.99 -10.24
C GLN A 180 -0.97 9.91 -9.96
N THR A 181 -0.57 9.64 -8.72
CA THR A 181 0.85 9.53 -8.34
C THR A 181 1.50 8.20 -8.72
N ALA A 182 0.69 7.19 -9.06
CA ALA A 182 1.16 5.85 -9.37
C ALA A 182 2.26 5.86 -10.44
N THR A 183 3.41 5.26 -10.13
CA THR A 183 4.45 4.94 -11.12
C THR A 183 3.88 3.99 -12.17
N VAL A 184 3.19 2.95 -11.71
CA VAL A 184 2.45 2.01 -12.58
C VAL A 184 0.97 2.00 -12.21
N ALA A 185 0.12 2.37 -13.16
CA ALA A 185 -1.33 2.35 -13.04
C ALA A 185 -1.92 1.27 -13.94
N VAL A 186 -2.57 0.25 -13.36
CA VAL A 186 -3.20 -0.83 -14.09
C VAL A 186 -4.71 -0.76 -13.91
N ASP A 187 -5.42 -0.39 -14.98
CA ASP A 187 -6.89 -0.42 -15.02
C ASP A 187 -7.43 -1.65 -15.77
N ALA A 188 -6.56 -2.40 -16.44
CA ALA A 188 -6.87 -3.60 -17.21
C ALA A 188 -7.18 -4.83 -16.33
N ASP A 189 -8.22 -5.57 -16.70
CA ASP A 189 -8.57 -6.84 -16.07
C ASP A 189 -7.61 -7.96 -16.50
N TYR A 190 -7.50 -9.01 -15.68
CA TYR A 190 -6.65 -10.18 -15.94
C TYR A 190 -5.16 -9.87 -16.05
N PHE A 191 -4.70 -8.78 -15.43
CA PHE A 191 -3.30 -8.41 -15.40
C PHE A 191 -2.49 -9.39 -14.53
N VAL A 192 -1.31 -9.77 -14.99
CA VAL A 192 -0.37 -10.58 -14.19
C VAL A 192 1.00 -9.91 -14.17
N ALA A 193 1.67 -9.89 -13.02
CA ALA A 193 3.08 -9.52 -12.94
C ALA A 193 3.90 -10.62 -12.24
N LEU A 194 5.08 -10.90 -12.78
CA LEU A 194 6.03 -11.87 -12.23
C LEU A 194 7.43 -11.27 -12.18
N ASN A 195 8.08 -11.35 -11.02
CA ASN A 195 9.46 -10.91 -10.83
C ASN A 195 9.69 -9.46 -11.32
N ILE A 196 8.82 -8.53 -10.94
CA ILE A 196 8.96 -7.10 -11.26
C ILE A 196 9.13 -6.31 -9.96
N ILE A 197 9.97 -5.29 -10.00
CA ILE A 197 10.08 -4.30 -8.93
C ILE A 197 9.31 -3.04 -9.35
N PHE A 198 8.30 -2.66 -8.57
CA PHE A 198 7.56 -1.42 -8.71
C PHE A 198 8.01 -0.44 -7.63
N GLU A 199 8.43 0.76 -8.02
CA GLU A 199 9.02 1.73 -7.09
C GLU A 199 8.45 3.14 -7.26
N ASN A 200 8.20 3.79 -6.12
CA ASN A 200 8.12 5.24 -6.04
C ASN A 200 9.12 5.73 -4.98
N THR A 201 10.10 6.52 -5.43
CA THR A 201 11.24 6.98 -4.62
C THR A 201 10.94 8.23 -3.79
N ALA A 202 9.75 8.82 -3.92
CA ALA A 202 9.41 10.00 -3.14
C ALA A 202 9.39 9.67 -1.65
N THR A 203 10.27 10.34 -0.90
CA THR A 203 10.35 10.21 0.55
C THR A 203 9.15 10.88 1.21
N HIS A 204 8.77 10.38 2.38
CA HIS A 204 7.72 10.97 3.19
C HIS A 204 8.16 11.05 4.65
N GLU A 205 7.88 12.19 5.28
CA GLU A 205 7.97 12.34 6.73
C GLU A 205 6.58 12.22 7.37
N VAL A 206 6.43 11.34 8.35
CA VAL A 206 5.16 11.12 9.05
C VAL A 206 4.61 12.43 9.60
N GLY A 207 3.42 12.80 9.14
CA GLY A 207 2.75 14.04 9.54
C GLY A 207 2.70 15.11 8.44
N ARG A 208 3.40 14.93 7.33
CA ARG A 208 3.36 15.86 6.20
C ARG A 208 2.10 15.68 5.35
N MET A 209 1.71 16.74 4.65
CA MET A 209 0.54 16.75 3.77
C MET A 209 0.96 16.72 2.30
N GLY A 210 0.22 16.00 1.47
CA GLY A 210 0.44 15.96 0.02
C GLY A 210 1.67 15.15 -0.44
N GLU A 211 2.27 14.37 0.45
CA GLU A 211 3.46 13.54 0.17
C GLU A 211 3.11 12.08 -0.17
N GLN A 212 1.83 11.75 -0.36
CA GLN A 212 1.42 10.41 -0.80
C GLN A 212 2.03 10.09 -2.17
N ALA A 213 2.59 8.89 -2.32
CA ALA A 213 3.35 8.52 -3.50
C ALA A 213 3.21 7.02 -3.81
N VAL A 214 2.40 6.70 -4.81
CA VAL A 214 2.04 5.33 -5.14
C VAL A 214 3.10 4.70 -6.07
N ALA A 215 3.59 3.51 -5.74
CA ALA A 215 4.44 2.71 -6.62
C ALA A 215 3.58 1.97 -7.65
N LEU A 216 2.54 1.27 -7.20
CA LEU A 216 1.59 0.60 -8.07
C LEU A 216 0.14 0.83 -7.63
N ARG A 217 -0.71 1.14 -8.60
CA ARG A 217 -2.17 1.15 -8.44
C ARG A 217 -2.80 0.08 -9.33
N ILE A 218 -3.59 -0.82 -8.74
CA ILE A 218 -4.35 -1.85 -9.46
C ILE A 218 -5.86 -1.61 -9.32
N SER A 219 -6.57 -1.47 -10.44
CA SER A 219 -8.00 -1.14 -10.53
C SER A 219 -8.79 -1.98 -11.52
N GLY A 220 -8.10 -2.83 -12.28
CA GLY A 220 -8.69 -3.91 -13.07
C GLY A 220 -8.81 -5.17 -12.21
N THR A 221 -9.87 -5.93 -12.40
CA THR A 221 -10.17 -7.10 -11.57
C THR A 221 -9.44 -8.34 -12.07
N LYS A 222 -9.36 -9.36 -11.20
CA LYS A 222 -8.74 -10.66 -11.49
C LYS A 222 -7.26 -10.52 -11.84
N ALA A 223 -6.53 -9.76 -11.01
CA ALA A 223 -5.11 -9.49 -11.22
C ALA A 223 -4.23 -10.28 -10.24
N ALA A 224 -3.09 -10.77 -10.70
CA ALA A 224 -2.18 -11.59 -9.91
C ALA A 224 -0.73 -11.07 -9.93
N PHE A 225 -0.05 -11.15 -8.78
CA PHE A 225 1.34 -10.73 -8.62
C PHE A 225 2.13 -11.85 -7.96
N TYR A 226 3.22 -12.28 -8.59
CA TYR A 226 4.09 -13.35 -8.12
C TYR A 226 5.52 -12.83 -7.98
N ASN A 227 6.13 -13.03 -6.82
CA ASN A 227 7.53 -12.64 -6.58
C ASN A 227 7.83 -11.17 -6.93
N CYS A 228 6.82 -10.30 -6.84
CA CYS A 228 6.97 -8.88 -7.12
C CYS A 228 7.40 -8.14 -5.86
N SER A 229 8.13 -7.04 -6.06
CA SER A 229 8.50 -6.15 -4.96
C SER A 229 7.89 -4.77 -5.17
N PHE A 230 7.41 -4.16 -4.10
CA PHE A 230 6.77 -2.85 -4.09
C PHE A 230 7.51 -1.96 -3.10
N TYR A 231 8.18 -0.93 -3.60
CA TYR A 231 8.97 0.01 -2.79
C TYR A 231 8.33 1.39 -2.80
N GLY A 232 8.12 1.94 -1.62
CA GLY A 232 7.63 3.30 -1.43
C GLY A 232 7.66 3.71 0.03
N PHE A 233 7.06 4.86 0.33
CA PHE A 233 6.90 5.36 1.70
C PHE A 233 5.42 5.43 2.08
N GLN A 234 4.73 6.55 1.89
CA GLN A 234 3.30 6.66 2.16
C GLN A 234 2.50 6.24 0.94
N ASP A 235 1.46 5.42 1.14
CA ASP A 235 0.53 4.98 0.09
C ASP A 235 1.22 4.14 -1.02
N THR A 236 2.19 3.26 -0.68
CA THR A 236 2.99 2.46 -1.66
C THR A 236 2.14 1.65 -2.66
N LEU A 237 1.28 0.76 -2.17
CA LEU A 237 0.43 -0.11 -2.97
C LEU A 237 -1.02 0.34 -2.86
N TYR A 238 -1.51 0.96 -3.93
CA TYR A 238 -2.92 1.32 -4.06
C TYR A 238 -3.69 0.13 -4.65
N ASP A 239 -4.04 -0.79 -3.78
CA ASP A 239 -4.92 -1.93 -4.04
C ASP A 239 -6.40 -1.48 -4.17
N HIS A 240 -6.66 -0.74 -5.26
CA HIS A 240 -7.80 0.15 -5.37
C HIS A 240 -9.12 -0.61 -5.36
N LYS A 241 -9.37 -1.47 -6.36
CA LYS A 241 -10.62 -2.26 -6.49
C LYS A 241 -10.41 -3.47 -7.39
N GLY A 242 -11.19 -4.54 -7.16
CA GLY A 242 -11.13 -5.78 -7.94
C GLY A 242 -10.89 -7.00 -7.06
N LEU A 243 -10.76 -8.16 -7.70
CA LEU A 243 -10.28 -9.42 -7.10
C LEU A 243 -8.79 -9.54 -7.37
N HIS A 244 -7.94 -9.54 -6.34
CA HIS A 244 -6.49 -9.59 -6.54
C HIS A 244 -5.81 -10.68 -5.71
N TYR A 245 -4.76 -11.27 -6.27
CA TYR A 245 -3.95 -12.28 -5.62
C TYR A 245 -2.48 -11.85 -5.61
N PHE A 246 -1.85 -11.84 -4.43
CA PHE A 246 -0.43 -11.52 -4.26
C PHE A 246 0.24 -12.72 -3.61
N HIS A 247 1.23 -13.30 -4.27
CA HIS A 247 1.95 -14.46 -3.77
C HIS A 247 3.44 -14.20 -3.72
N ASN A 248 4.04 -14.49 -2.56
CA ASN A 248 5.47 -14.36 -2.32
C ASN A 248 6.01 -12.97 -2.70
N CYS A 249 5.21 -11.92 -2.44
CA CYS A 249 5.59 -10.54 -2.74
C CYS A 249 6.28 -9.87 -1.55
N PHE A 250 7.16 -8.91 -1.84
CA PHE A 250 7.74 -8.02 -0.84
C PHE A 250 7.08 -6.64 -0.96
N ILE A 251 6.51 -6.11 0.12
CA ILE A 251 5.82 -4.82 0.10
C ILE A 251 6.40 -3.95 1.22
N GLN A 252 6.96 -2.81 0.84
CA GLN A 252 7.60 -1.88 1.76
C GLN A 252 6.90 -0.53 1.82
N GLY A 253 6.77 0.02 3.03
CA GLY A 253 6.40 1.42 3.20
C GLY A 253 6.30 1.87 4.64
N SER A 254 5.66 3.02 4.84
CA SER A 254 5.46 3.67 6.13
C SER A 254 3.96 3.79 6.44
N VAL A 255 3.32 4.89 6.08
CA VAL A 255 1.90 5.10 6.36
C VAL A 255 1.03 4.52 5.25
N ASP A 256 0.07 3.68 5.62
CA ASP A 256 -0.97 3.14 4.72
C ASP A 256 -0.41 2.47 3.47
N PHE A 257 0.71 1.77 3.60
CA PHE A 257 1.45 1.31 2.44
C PHE A 257 0.73 0.19 1.67
N ILE A 258 -0.36 -0.38 2.21
CA ILE A 258 -1.35 -1.16 1.47
C ILE A 258 -2.74 -0.57 1.72
N PHE A 259 -3.37 0.02 0.71
CA PHE A 259 -4.63 0.74 0.90
C PHE A 259 -5.57 0.64 -0.31
N GLY A 260 -6.88 0.80 -0.05
CA GLY A 260 -7.91 0.72 -1.08
C GLY A 260 -9.11 -0.12 -0.65
N HIS A 261 -9.94 -0.57 -1.59
CA HIS A 261 -11.18 -1.33 -1.31
C HIS A 261 -11.34 -2.56 -2.20
N ALA A 262 -10.23 -3.13 -2.69
CA ALA A 262 -10.26 -4.42 -3.36
C ALA A 262 -10.65 -5.56 -2.40
N ARG A 263 -10.97 -6.71 -2.99
CA ARG A 263 -11.04 -8.00 -2.32
C ARG A 263 -9.76 -8.74 -2.69
N SER A 264 -8.82 -8.79 -1.77
CA SER A 264 -7.45 -9.21 -2.08
C SER A 264 -6.94 -10.24 -1.09
N PHE A 265 -6.25 -11.23 -1.63
CA PHE A 265 -5.61 -12.29 -0.86
C PHE A 265 -4.09 -12.20 -1.05
N TYR A 266 -3.39 -11.98 0.06
CA TYR A 266 -1.95 -11.88 0.16
C TYR A 266 -1.44 -13.15 0.82
N GLU A 267 -0.66 -13.95 0.08
CA GLU A 267 -0.15 -15.23 0.53
C GLU A 267 1.37 -15.22 0.58
N ASN A 268 1.93 -15.61 1.72
CA ASN A 268 3.37 -15.73 1.92
C ASN A 268 4.15 -14.44 1.59
N CYS A 269 3.53 -13.27 1.77
CA CYS A 269 4.15 -11.99 1.49
C CYS A 269 4.95 -11.47 2.70
N THR A 270 5.99 -10.68 2.43
CA THR A 270 6.71 -9.92 3.46
C THR A 270 6.25 -8.46 3.42
N LEU A 271 5.75 -7.98 4.56
CA LEU A 271 5.24 -6.63 4.77
C LEU A 271 6.26 -5.88 5.62
N ASN A 272 7.11 -5.09 4.96
CA ASN A 272 8.27 -4.45 5.58
C ASN A 272 8.02 -2.97 5.88
N SER A 273 7.91 -2.64 7.18
CA SER A 273 7.82 -1.25 7.60
C SER A 273 9.17 -0.56 7.55
N ILE A 274 9.20 0.64 6.99
CA ILE A 274 10.32 1.60 7.07
C ILE A 274 9.94 2.87 7.84
N ALA A 275 8.91 2.77 8.69
CA ALA A 275 8.46 3.89 9.49
C ALA A 275 9.54 4.31 10.50
N ARG A 276 9.72 5.62 10.67
CA ARG A 276 10.61 6.18 11.71
C ARG A 276 9.89 6.45 13.04
N LYS A 277 8.55 6.39 13.02
CA LYS A 277 7.65 6.65 14.15
C LYS A 277 6.50 5.64 14.11
N VAL A 278 5.28 6.10 14.38
CA VAL A 278 4.04 5.32 14.24
C VAL A 278 3.50 5.38 12.81
N ALA A 279 3.09 4.23 12.29
CA ALA A 279 2.58 4.01 10.95
C ALA A 279 1.45 2.98 10.94
N SER A 280 0.95 2.64 9.75
CA SER A 280 -0.04 1.57 9.57
C SER A 280 0.30 0.76 8.34
N VAL A 281 0.27 -0.57 8.47
CA VAL A 281 0.46 -1.48 7.34
C VAL A 281 -0.69 -1.32 6.35
N THR A 282 -1.92 -1.36 6.84
CA THR A 282 -3.11 -1.32 5.98
C THR A 282 -4.03 -0.12 6.23
N ALA A 283 -4.72 0.33 5.18
CA ALA A 283 -5.84 1.27 5.25
C ALA A 283 -6.96 0.86 4.29
N GLN A 284 -7.79 -0.08 4.73
CA GLN A 284 -8.84 -0.66 3.89
C GLN A 284 -10.12 0.20 3.94
N LYS A 285 -10.75 0.44 2.77
CA LYS A 285 -11.82 1.42 2.53
C LYS A 285 -13.19 0.83 2.19
N ARG A 286 -13.53 -0.35 2.70
CA ARG A 286 -14.89 -0.89 2.57
C ARG A 286 -15.88 0.05 3.26
N THR A 287 -16.88 0.52 2.51
CA THR A 287 -17.78 1.61 2.94
C THR A 287 -19.13 1.13 3.45
N ASN A 288 -19.54 -0.10 3.17
CA ASN A 288 -20.79 -0.70 3.65
C ASN A 288 -20.63 -2.22 3.84
N SER A 289 -21.59 -2.84 4.52
CA SER A 289 -21.57 -4.27 4.85
C SER A 289 -21.83 -5.20 3.65
N SER A 290 -22.54 -4.75 2.62
CA SER A 290 -22.91 -5.58 1.46
C SER A 290 -21.75 -5.83 0.49
N LEU A 291 -20.70 -4.99 0.53
CA LEU A 291 -19.49 -5.20 -0.25
C LEU A 291 -18.69 -6.40 0.25
N SER A 292 -18.32 -7.31 -0.64
CA SER A 292 -17.43 -8.45 -0.36
C SER A 292 -15.94 -8.08 -0.31
N SER A 293 -15.58 -6.80 -0.49
CA SER A 293 -14.19 -6.30 -0.36
C SER A 293 -13.55 -6.58 1.00
N GLY A 294 -12.23 -6.57 1.05
CA GLY A 294 -11.44 -6.89 2.25
C GLY A 294 -10.03 -7.31 1.88
N PHE A 295 -9.09 -7.14 2.81
CA PHE A 295 -7.75 -7.68 2.65
C PHE A 295 -7.59 -8.90 3.57
N SER A 296 -7.14 -10.02 3.01
CA SER A 296 -6.78 -11.19 3.79
C SER A 296 -5.32 -11.54 3.58
N PHE A 297 -4.59 -11.72 4.66
CA PHE A 297 -3.16 -12.04 4.69
C PHE A 297 -2.98 -13.41 5.31
N LYS A 298 -2.38 -14.35 4.58
CA LYS A 298 -2.09 -15.71 5.07
C LYS A 298 -0.60 -16.02 4.94
N GLY A 299 -0.02 -16.55 6.02
CA GLY A 299 1.39 -16.99 6.02
C GLY A 299 2.38 -15.83 5.79
N CYS A 300 1.93 -14.59 6.00
CA CYS A 300 2.74 -13.41 5.76
C CYS A 300 3.70 -13.15 6.92
N ARG A 301 4.57 -12.15 6.74
CA ARG A 301 5.46 -11.64 7.79
C ARG A 301 5.31 -10.13 7.89
N VAL A 302 5.05 -9.60 9.07
CA VAL A 302 5.11 -8.16 9.38
C VAL A 302 6.42 -7.90 10.10
N THR A 303 7.34 -7.19 9.43
CA THR A 303 8.72 -6.95 9.90
C THR A 303 9.13 -5.50 9.63
N GLY A 304 10.37 -5.16 9.98
CA GLY A 304 10.99 -3.90 9.60
C GLY A 304 11.29 -3.02 10.81
N SER A 305 10.95 -1.73 10.70
CA SER A 305 11.30 -0.69 11.67
C SER A 305 10.12 0.22 12.03
N GLY A 306 10.30 0.98 13.10
CA GLY A 306 9.28 1.86 13.67
C GLY A 306 8.22 1.10 14.46
N LEU A 307 7.07 1.74 14.66
CA LEU A 307 5.91 1.13 15.29
C LEU A 307 4.74 1.15 14.30
N VAL A 308 3.98 0.06 14.22
CA VAL A 308 2.89 -0.06 13.25
C VAL A 308 1.60 -0.56 13.88
N TYR A 309 0.50 0.00 13.40
CA TYR A 309 -0.78 -0.68 13.38
C TYR A 309 -0.79 -1.72 12.25
N LEU A 310 -1.40 -2.87 12.49
CA LEU A 310 -1.77 -3.84 11.44
C LEU A 310 -2.72 -3.19 10.42
N GLY A 311 -3.58 -2.30 10.89
CA GLY A 311 -4.45 -1.53 10.03
C GLY A 311 -5.17 -0.40 10.72
N ARG A 312 -5.62 0.55 9.91
CA ARG A 312 -6.55 1.58 10.33
C ARG A 312 -7.74 1.73 9.39
N ALA A 313 -8.91 1.95 9.98
CA ALA A 313 -10.18 1.86 9.26
C ALA A 313 -10.44 3.09 8.39
N TRP A 314 -9.92 3.12 7.16
CA TRP A 314 -10.21 4.22 6.22
C TRP A 314 -11.70 4.26 5.86
N GLY A 315 -12.32 3.10 5.66
CA GLY A 315 -13.76 2.94 5.42
C GLY A 315 -14.55 2.58 6.68
N ASP A 316 -15.83 2.94 6.70
CA ASP A 316 -16.71 2.70 7.86
C ASP A 316 -16.94 1.20 8.15
N TYR A 317 -16.75 0.32 7.17
CA TYR A 317 -16.88 -1.14 7.31
C TYR A 317 -15.58 -1.86 6.97
N SER A 318 -14.44 -1.19 7.21
CA SER A 318 -13.10 -1.70 6.87
C SER A 318 -12.91 -3.14 7.31
N ARG A 319 -12.35 -3.99 6.43
CA ARG A 319 -12.18 -5.42 6.69
C ARG A 319 -10.76 -5.87 6.36
N VAL A 320 -10.06 -6.38 7.37
CA VAL A 320 -8.69 -6.88 7.28
C VAL A 320 -8.55 -8.11 8.17
N VAL A 321 -7.97 -9.19 7.65
CA VAL A 321 -7.72 -10.42 8.41
C VAL A 321 -6.26 -10.83 8.24
N PHE A 322 -5.58 -11.12 9.35
CA PHE A 322 -4.27 -11.76 9.36
C PHE A 322 -4.39 -13.18 9.91
N SER A 323 -3.90 -14.15 9.14
CA SER A 323 -3.96 -15.57 9.45
C SER A 323 -2.58 -16.20 9.33
N PHE A 324 -2.15 -16.98 10.31
CA PHE A 324 -0.84 -17.65 10.31
C PHE A 324 0.33 -16.70 10.01
N THR A 325 0.19 -15.42 10.38
CA THR A 325 1.14 -14.38 10.04
C THR A 325 2.12 -14.19 11.19
N PHE A 326 3.42 -14.14 10.88
CA PHE A 326 4.43 -13.75 11.85
C PHE A 326 4.41 -12.23 12.02
N MET A 327 4.32 -11.74 13.25
CA MET A 327 4.32 -10.34 13.61
C MET A 327 5.51 -10.06 14.52
N ASP A 328 6.46 -9.27 14.05
CA ASP A 328 7.61 -8.86 14.85
C ASP A 328 7.22 -7.76 15.87
N ASN A 329 8.14 -7.37 16.75
CA ASN A 329 7.87 -6.51 17.91
C ASN A 329 7.50 -5.05 17.55
N LEU A 330 7.55 -4.68 16.26
CA LEU A 330 7.07 -3.39 15.76
C LEU A 330 5.55 -3.23 15.83
N VAL A 331 4.79 -4.33 15.92
CA VAL A 331 3.32 -4.25 15.98
C VAL A 331 2.91 -3.74 17.36
N LEU A 332 2.20 -2.60 17.38
CA LEU A 332 1.70 -1.99 18.60
C LEU A 332 0.77 -2.94 19.38
N PRO A 333 0.77 -2.92 20.72
CA PRO A 333 -0.12 -3.76 21.53
C PRO A 333 -1.59 -3.61 21.14
N GLN A 334 -2.03 -2.38 20.84
CA GLN A 334 -3.39 -2.06 20.39
C GLN A 334 -3.75 -2.77 19.07
N GLY A 335 -2.75 -3.05 18.21
CA GLY A 335 -2.85 -3.73 16.92
C GLY A 335 -3.55 -2.92 15.83
N TRP A 336 -4.63 -2.24 16.17
CA TRP A 336 -5.53 -1.61 15.20
C TRP A 336 -5.96 -0.20 15.61
N SER A 337 -6.36 0.59 14.61
CA SER A 337 -6.94 1.93 14.82
C SER A 337 -8.27 2.08 14.08
N ASN A 338 -9.26 2.67 14.76
CA ASN A 338 -10.56 3.01 14.17
C ASN A 338 -10.53 4.33 13.39
N TRP A 339 -9.33 4.86 13.08
CA TRP A 339 -9.14 6.17 12.46
C TRP A 339 -9.61 7.34 13.34
N GLY A 340 -9.69 7.15 14.67
CA GLY A 340 -10.24 8.15 15.58
C GLY A 340 -11.75 8.36 15.43
N ILE A 341 -12.47 7.40 14.85
CA ILE A 341 -13.91 7.46 14.64
C ILE A 341 -14.57 6.32 15.45
N PRO A 342 -15.04 6.58 16.69
CA PRO A 342 -15.53 5.53 17.60
C PRO A 342 -16.64 4.64 17.05
N LYS A 343 -17.56 5.20 16.24
CA LYS A 343 -18.65 4.42 15.63
C LYS A 343 -18.17 3.25 14.76
N ARG A 344 -16.93 3.30 14.23
CA ARG A 344 -16.36 2.24 13.39
C ARG A 344 -16.05 0.97 14.18
N ASN A 345 -15.89 1.07 15.50
CA ASN A 345 -15.64 -0.08 16.37
C ASN A 345 -16.75 -1.15 16.23
N LEU A 346 -17.97 -0.75 15.88
CA LEU A 346 -19.13 -1.63 15.75
C LEU A 346 -19.24 -2.29 14.36
N SER A 347 -18.56 -1.77 13.33
CA SER A 347 -18.79 -2.12 11.93
C SER A 347 -17.56 -2.64 11.19
N VAL A 348 -16.36 -2.36 11.69
CA VAL A 348 -15.10 -2.89 11.15
C VAL A 348 -14.95 -4.38 11.48
N TYR A 349 -14.25 -5.10 10.61
CA TYR A 349 -13.95 -6.52 10.81
C TYR A 349 -12.44 -6.71 10.76
N TYR A 350 -11.79 -6.61 11.92
CA TYR A 350 -10.35 -6.79 12.08
C TYR A 350 -10.06 -8.05 12.88
N GLY A 351 -9.55 -9.06 12.17
CA GLY A 351 -9.37 -10.40 12.70
C GLY A 351 -7.90 -10.83 12.70
N GLU A 352 -7.52 -11.53 13.75
CA GLU A 352 -6.24 -12.24 13.88
C GLU A 352 -6.53 -13.72 14.13
N TYR A 353 -5.90 -14.60 13.38
CA TYR A 353 -6.07 -16.06 13.47
C TYR A 353 -4.71 -16.75 13.50
N LYS A 354 -4.40 -17.44 14.60
CA LYS A 354 -3.16 -18.24 14.77
C LYS A 354 -1.89 -17.49 14.32
N CYS A 355 -1.81 -16.19 14.59
CA CYS A 355 -0.63 -15.36 14.33
C CYS A 355 0.45 -15.62 15.39
N SER A 356 1.71 -15.46 15.01
CA SER A 356 2.87 -15.78 15.86
C SER A 356 3.88 -14.63 15.92
N GLY A 357 4.87 -14.74 16.80
CA GLY A 357 5.90 -13.72 16.98
C GLY A 357 5.59 -12.73 18.11
N PRO A 358 6.56 -11.89 18.51
CA PRO A 358 6.43 -11.00 19.66
C PRO A 358 5.32 -9.95 19.50
N GLY A 359 4.98 -9.56 18.26
CA GLY A 359 3.91 -8.61 17.97
C GLY A 359 2.49 -9.21 17.95
N SER A 360 2.33 -10.53 18.05
CA SER A 360 1.02 -11.19 17.94
C SER A 360 0.26 -11.33 19.26
N ASN A 361 0.80 -10.84 20.39
CA ASN A 361 0.12 -10.91 21.68
C ASN A 361 -1.18 -10.07 21.66
N MET A 362 -2.32 -10.74 21.83
CA MET A 362 -3.63 -10.11 21.76
C MET A 362 -4.10 -9.42 23.05
N THR A 363 -3.39 -9.60 24.17
CA THR A 363 -3.81 -9.10 25.50
C THR A 363 -4.00 -7.57 25.52
N GLY A 364 -3.18 -6.84 24.78
CA GLY A 364 -3.22 -5.37 24.69
C GLY A 364 -4.04 -4.83 23.53
N ARG A 365 -4.73 -5.68 22.76
CA ARG A 365 -5.48 -5.27 21.57
C ARG A 365 -6.66 -4.38 21.95
N VAL A 366 -7.06 -3.53 21.01
CA VAL A 366 -8.32 -2.79 21.13
C VAL A 366 -9.49 -3.77 21.35
N PRO A 367 -10.51 -3.43 22.17
CA PRO A 367 -11.56 -4.39 22.56
C PRO A 367 -12.43 -4.92 21.41
N TRP A 368 -12.39 -4.25 20.24
CA TRP A 368 -13.14 -4.61 19.05
C TRP A 368 -12.31 -5.37 18.01
N ALA A 369 -11.03 -5.65 18.32
CA ALA A 369 -10.24 -6.63 17.56
C ALA A 369 -10.77 -8.04 17.81
N ARG A 370 -10.73 -8.90 16.79
CA ARG A 370 -11.32 -10.23 16.84
C ARG A 370 -10.22 -11.29 16.87
N ALA A 371 -10.16 -12.06 17.93
CA ALA A 371 -9.46 -13.34 17.92
C ALA A 371 -10.38 -14.35 17.22
N LEU A 372 -10.06 -14.72 15.98
CA LEU A 372 -10.96 -15.56 15.18
C LEU A 372 -10.90 -17.01 15.61
N THR A 373 -12.04 -17.67 15.62
CA THR A 373 -12.13 -19.13 15.68
C THR A 373 -11.78 -19.77 14.33
N ASP A 374 -11.59 -21.10 14.30
CA ASP A 374 -11.34 -21.84 13.05
C ASP A 374 -12.46 -21.59 12.02
N GLN A 375 -13.73 -21.60 12.46
CA GLN A 375 -14.89 -21.36 11.60
C GLN A 375 -14.96 -19.91 11.09
N GLU A 376 -14.67 -18.93 11.95
CA GLU A 376 -14.66 -17.52 11.52
C GLU A 376 -13.51 -17.20 10.56
N ALA A 377 -12.37 -17.90 10.70
CA ALA A 377 -11.21 -17.71 9.84
C ALA A 377 -11.35 -18.41 8.48
N GLU A 378 -12.11 -19.51 8.39
CA GLU A 378 -12.28 -20.33 7.19
C GLU A 378 -12.49 -19.49 5.91
N PRO A 379 -13.39 -18.48 5.84
CA PRO A 379 -13.61 -17.75 4.59
C PRO A 379 -12.40 -16.93 4.10
N PHE A 380 -11.40 -16.72 4.96
CA PHE A 380 -10.27 -15.82 4.74
C PHE A 380 -8.93 -16.54 4.57
N ILE A 381 -8.84 -17.86 4.75
CA ILE A 381 -7.56 -18.59 4.79
C ILE A 381 -7.20 -19.33 3.49
N GLY A 382 -7.91 -19.08 2.39
CA GLY A 382 -7.55 -19.65 1.09
C GLY A 382 -7.80 -18.71 -0.07
N PRO A 383 -7.21 -19.01 -1.24
CA PRO A 383 -7.34 -18.15 -2.42
C PRO A 383 -8.78 -18.12 -2.98
N TYR A 384 -9.66 -19.03 -2.57
CA TYR A 384 -11.11 -18.91 -2.80
C TYR A 384 -11.71 -17.64 -2.19
N PHE A 385 -11.03 -17.00 -1.22
CA PHE A 385 -11.40 -15.66 -0.75
C PHE A 385 -11.46 -14.66 -1.91
N VAL A 386 -10.75 -14.87 -3.02
CA VAL A 386 -10.82 -14.02 -4.21
C VAL A 386 -11.38 -14.77 -5.41
N GLU A 387 -12.18 -15.82 -5.20
CA GLU A 387 -12.81 -16.62 -6.27
C GLU A 387 -11.76 -17.18 -7.25
N SER A 388 -10.58 -17.56 -6.72
CA SER A 388 -9.41 -17.95 -7.51
C SER A 388 -9.67 -19.13 -8.44
N ASP A 389 -10.60 -20.01 -8.09
CA ASP A 389 -11.04 -21.15 -8.90
C ASP A 389 -11.64 -20.73 -10.25
N THR A 390 -12.16 -19.50 -10.35
CA THR A 390 -12.81 -18.98 -11.57
C THR A 390 -11.87 -18.22 -12.51
N TRP A 391 -10.68 -17.80 -12.06
CA TRP A 391 -9.81 -16.92 -12.84
C TRP A 391 -8.31 -17.03 -12.59
N LEU A 392 -7.87 -17.62 -11.49
CA LEU A 392 -6.45 -17.71 -11.18
C LEU A 392 -5.84 -18.91 -11.90
N ILE A 393 -4.91 -18.63 -12.82
CA ILE A 393 -4.12 -19.64 -13.50
C ILE A 393 -2.72 -19.59 -12.92
N SER A 394 -2.21 -20.71 -12.43
CA SER A 394 -0.82 -20.79 -11.99
C SER A 394 0.10 -20.45 -13.16
N PRO A 395 1.10 -19.58 -12.98
CA PRO A 395 2.09 -19.32 -14.00
C PRO A 395 2.75 -20.64 -14.44
N SER A 396 2.96 -20.80 -15.74
CA SER A 396 3.77 -21.90 -16.27
C SER A 396 5.19 -21.74 -15.72
N THR A 397 5.65 -22.72 -14.94
CA THR A 397 7.01 -22.76 -14.37
C THR A 397 8.08 -22.77 -15.45
#